data_AF-A0A6M1T4B2-F1
#
_entry.id   AF-A0A6M1T4B2-F1
#
_cell.length_a   1.000
_cell.length_b   1.000
_cell.length_c   1.000
_cell.angle_alpha   90.00
_cell.angle_beta   90.00
_cell.angle_gamma   90.00
#
_symmetry.space_group_name_H-M   'P 1'
#
loop_
_entity.id
_entity.type
_entity.pdbx_description
1 polymer ?
#
loop_
_entity_poly.entity_id
_entity_poly.type
_entity_poly.pdbx_seq_one_letter_code
_entity_poly.pdbx_strand_id
1 'polypeptide(L)'
;MTNQASFKDTFFPIYNEGLSAGVKQNVKKTFEKADAFMFRLVVVHWIGASTLTAFTYSTYLLGFVGGAVITGIAYAVYNMNPGTLLSRITFGASFMAFSMIFIQQHMGRIEMHFHIFIAIAVLIRYKDIAPVLAAAATTAIHHALFNVAQTYEMAVAGTPIKVFDYGCGWDLVALHAIFVIVEAVVISNIVLNLTQEYLNNSKVFNIMDELSASAHQVGEVTEFISDSGQDLAANASDNAQAVAESNESIDSMNEKILELNDKTSSATQKVKSIASDTDQMNDSMNNLKESSSNISTITETIDSIASQTNILALNAAVEAARAGDAGAGFAVVTDEIRVLAQKTARAAADISKMIETNVEKAEAGVSISKQISSQIDELQAWIEQVNTVGDEQIAQLKEIKSSIARISDTTDNTADMAEKNASTAEELQSQTHVLTNAIESINQKVDMNGTTTTNGTF
;
A
#
# COMPACT_ATOMS: atom_id res chain seq x y z
N MET A 1 -14.60 32.79 13.32
CA MET A 1 -14.23 33.76 14.36
C MET A 1 -13.28 34.75 13.73
N THR A 2 -13.71 36.01 13.58
CA THR A 2 -12.91 37.09 13.01
C THR A 2 -11.71 37.35 13.92
N ASN A 3 -10.54 36.87 13.51
CA ASN A 3 -9.29 37.14 14.19
C ASN A 3 -9.03 38.65 14.03
N GLN A 4 -9.39 39.45 15.03
CA GLN A 4 -9.00 40.85 15.08
C GLN A 4 -7.46 40.85 15.05
N ALA A 5 -6.89 41.26 13.93
CA ALA A 5 -5.45 41.45 13.84
C ALA A 5 -5.03 42.34 15.00
N SER A 6 -4.08 41.86 15.81
CA SER A 6 -3.55 42.66 16.90
C SER A 6 -3.04 43.98 16.33
N PHE A 7 -3.18 45.08 17.08
CA PHE A 7 -2.59 46.37 16.71
C PHE A 7 -1.12 46.21 16.26
N LYS A 8 -0.38 45.30 16.92
CA LYS A 8 0.99 44.94 16.57
C LYS A 8 1.10 44.30 15.18
N ASP A 9 0.17 43.44 14.79
CA ASP A 9 0.18 42.78 13.47
C ASP A 9 -0.22 43.73 12.34
N THR A 10 -1.04 44.75 12.63
CA THR A 10 -1.44 45.75 11.65
C THR A 10 -0.30 46.72 11.31
N PHE A 11 0.42 47.21 12.33
CA PHE A 11 1.46 48.23 12.15
C PHE A 11 2.89 47.66 12.07
N PHE A 12 3.10 46.42 12.54
CA PHE A 12 4.38 45.74 12.53
C PHE A 12 4.24 44.30 11.99
N PRO A 13 3.73 44.12 10.76
CA PRO A 13 3.37 42.80 10.23
C PRO A 13 4.56 41.83 10.11
N ILE A 14 5.78 42.34 9.96
CA ILE A 14 7.03 41.57 9.95
C ILE A 14 7.29 40.84 11.28
N TYR A 15 6.72 41.33 12.38
CA TYR A 15 6.90 40.78 13.72
C TYR A 15 5.79 39.83 14.12
N ASN A 16 4.87 39.52 13.21
CA ASN A 16 3.80 38.58 13.46
C ASN A 16 4.40 37.20 13.79
N GLU A 17 4.00 36.65 14.94
CA GLU A 17 4.53 35.38 15.44
C GLU A 17 4.20 34.21 14.52
N GLY A 18 3.09 34.31 13.77
CA GLY A 18 2.63 33.31 12.80
C GLY A 18 3.39 33.26 11.47
N LEU A 19 4.43 34.07 11.27
CA LEU A 19 5.30 33.95 10.09
C LEU A 19 6.20 32.72 10.20
N SER A 20 6.36 31.98 9.09
CA SER A 20 7.25 30.81 9.03
C SER A 20 8.72 31.20 9.23
N ALA A 21 9.55 30.24 9.68
CA ALA A 21 10.96 30.48 9.95
C ALA A 21 11.73 30.98 8.70
N GLY A 22 11.42 30.43 7.53
CA GLY A 22 12.01 30.87 6.25
C GLY A 22 11.68 32.32 5.90
N VAL A 23 10.42 32.74 6.11
CA VAL A 23 10.00 34.13 5.90
C VAL A 23 10.73 35.08 6.86
N LYS A 24 10.82 34.72 8.14
CA LYS A 24 11.56 35.51 9.15
C LYS A 24 13.04 35.67 8.77
N GLN A 25 13.67 34.62 8.25
CA GLN A 25 15.06 34.66 7.79
C GLN A 25 15.25 35.57 6.55
N ASN A 26 14.34 35.49 5.58
CA ASN A 26 14.38 36.32 4.36
C ASN A 26 14.15 37.81 4.67
N VAL A 27 13.26 38.11 5.61
CA VAL A 27 13.05 39.48 6.09
C VAL A 27 14.31 40.00 6.78
N LYS A 28 14.94 39.20 7.66
CA LYS A 28 16.20 39.59 8.32
C LYS A 28 17.31 39.92 7.31
N LYS A 29 17.53 39.05 6.30
CA LYS A 29 18.48 39.31 5.20
C LYS A 29 18.17 40.60 4.44
N THR A 30 16.88 40.93 4.26
CA THR A 30 16.46 42.18 3.63
C THR A 30 16.88 43.39 4.45
N PHE A 31 16.75 43.33 5.78
CA PHE A 31 17.20 44.41 6.66
C PHE A 31 18.71 44.55 6.68
N GLU A 32 19.47 43.46 6.68
CA GLU A 32 20.94 43.50 6.61
C GLU A 32 21.43 44.17 5.31
N LYS A 33 20.78 43.86 4.17
CA LYS A 33 21.06 44.54 2.89
C LYS A 33 20.68 46.03 2.93
N ALA A 34 19.58 46.38 3.58
CA ALA A 34 19.15 47.76 3.75
C ALA A 34 20.14 48.54 4.64
N ASP A 35 20.62 47.95 5.74
CA ASP A 35 21.63 48.54 6.62
C ASP A 35 22.92 48.86 5.87
N ALA A 36 23.41 47.94 5.02
CA ALA A 36 24.59 48.19 4.19
C ALA A 36 24.39 49.37 3.22
N PHE A 37 23.19 49.50 2.66
CA PHE A 37 22.84 50.64 1.81
C PHE A 37 22.75 51.95 2.61
N MET A 38 22.09 51.94 3.77
CA MET A 38 21.95 53.12 4.62
C MET A 38 23.29 53.60 5.17
N PHE A 39 24.18 52.69 5.55
CA PHE A 39 25.51 53.06 6.01
C PHE A 39 26.31 53.80 4.94
N ARG A 40 26.29 53.32 3.70
CA ARG A 40 26.94 54.01 2.57
C ARG A 40 26.37 55.40 2.38
N LEU A 41 25.05 55.56 2.47
CA LEU A 41 24.42 56.87 2.39
C LEU A 41 24.84 57.77 3.55
N VAL A 42 24.86 57.28 4.79
CA VAL A 42 25.34 58.04 5.95
C VAL A 42 26.77 58.56 5.74
N VAL A 43 27.67 57.74 5.19
CA VAL A 43 29.03 58.19 4.84
C VAL A 43 29.00 59.31 3.78
N VAL A 44 28.14 59.21 2.77
CA VAL A 44 27.95 60.28 1.78
C VAL A 44 27.45 61.58 2.43
N HIS A 45 26.53 61.49 3.39
CA HIS A 45 26.05 62.66 4.14
C HIS A 45 27.17 63.30 4.96
N TRP A 46 28.05 62.51 5.56
CA TRP A 46 29.21 63.04 6.29
C TRP A 46 30.17 63.79 5.38
N ILE A 47 30.44 63.26 4.18
CA ILE A 47 31.26 63.95 3.18
C ILE A 47 30.60 65.28 2.79
N GLY A 48 29.29 65.28 2.51
CA GLY A 48 28.53 66.49 2.19
C GLY A 48 28.57 67.52 3.32
N ALA A 49 28.34 67.08 4.56
CA ALA A 49 28.37 67.90 5.78
C ALA A 49 29.74 68.55 6.02
N SER A 50 30.81 67.81 5.76
CA SER A 50 32.19 68.25 6.03
C SER A 50 32.77 69.13 4.92
N THR A 51 32.13 69.18 3.74
CA THR A 51 32.66 69.86 2.56
C THR A 51 31.67 70.88 2.00
N LEU A 52 30.65 70.42 1.28
CA LEU A 52 29.74 71.24 0.48
C LEU A 52 28.92 72.19 1.35
N THR A 53 28.23 71.67 2.36
CA THR A 53 27.32 72.49 3.19
C THR A 53 28.06 73.35 4.21
N ALA A 54 29.30 72.99 4.55
CA ALA A 54 30.16 73.77 5.44
C ALA A 54 30.78 75.01 4.76
N PHE A 55 30.87 75.03 3.43
CA PHE A 55 31.62 76.03 2.67
C PHE A 55 31.08 77.46 2.85
N THR A 56 29.76 77.64 2.73
CA THR A 56 29.11 78.97 2.67
C THR A 56 29.32 79.80 3.93
N TYR A 57 29.28 79.17 5.11
CA TYR A 57 29.39 79.85 6.41
C TYR A 57 30.63 79.43 7.22
N SER A 58 31.58 78.72 6.61
CA SER A 58 32.80 78.21 7.25
C SER A 58 32.55 77.31 8.48
N THR A 59 31.45 76.57 8.49
CA THR A 59 31.03 75.69 9.59
C THR A 59 31.63 74.27 9.50
N TYR A 60 32.91 74.18 9.13
CA TYR A 60 33.62 72.91 8.90
C TYR A 60 33.75 72.06 10.15
N LEU A 61 33.97 72.69 11.32
CA LEU A 61 34.11 71.97 12.59
C LEU A 61 32.84 71.19 12.93
N LEU A 62 31.66 71.81 12.76
CA LEU A 62 30.37 71.17 13.01
C LEU A 62 30.13 70.00 12.05
N GLY A 63 30.43 70.19 10.77
CA GLY A 63 30.27 69.15 9.74
C GLY A 63 31.18 67.95 9.99
N PHE A 64 32.46 68.20 10.27
CA PHE A 64 33.45 67.15 10.47
C PHE A 64 33.25 66.41 11.79
N VAL A 65 33.21 67.12 12.92
CA VAL A 65 33.10 66.50 14.25
C VAL A 65 31.69 65.95 14.48
N GLY A 66 30.65 66.72 14.16
CA GLY A 66 29.26 66.25 14.30
C GLY A 66 28.97 65.06 13.39
N GLY A 67 29.41 65.13 12.12
CA GLY A 67 29.26 64.02 11.18
C GLY A 67 30.07 62.78 11.57
N ALA A 68 31.26 62.93 12.16
CA ALA A 68 32.06 61.82 12.68
C ALA A 68 31.36 61.08 13.82
N VAL A 69 30.72 61.82 14.75
CA VAL A 69 29.96 61.22 15.86
C VAL A 69 28.76 60.42 15.32
N ILE A 70 27.95 61.01 14.44
CA ILE A 70 26.78 60.33 13.87
C ILE A 70 27.21 59.08 13.08
N THR A 71 28.21 59.22 12.21
CA THR A 71 28.71 58.12 11.39
C THR A 71 29.36 57.02 12.23
N GLY A 72 30.08 57.38 13.30
CA GLY A 72 30.67 56.42 14.24
C GLY A 72 29.62 55.60 14.98
N ILE A 73 28.53 56.22 15.44
CA ILE A 73 27.40 55.52 16.05
C ILE A 73 26.74 54.60 15.02
N ALA A 74 26.47 55.09 13.81
CA ALA A 74 25.89 54.28 12.72
C ALA A 74 26.78 53.09 12.35
N TYR A 75 28.11 53.28 12.30
CA TYR A 75 29.09 52.22 12.03
C TYR A 75 29.11 51.16 13.14
N ALA A 76 29.09 51.57 14.41
CA ALA A 76 29.06 50.65 15.53
C ALA A 76 27.81 49.76 15.47
N VAL A 77 26.64 50.35 15.26
CA VAL A 77 25.38 49.59 15.17
C VAL A 77 25.32 48.72 13.92
N TYR A 78 25.81 49.20 12.78
CA TYR A 78 25.91 48.43 11.53
C TYR A 78 26.69 47.11 11.71
N ASN A 79 27.82 47.15 12.42
CA ASN A 79 28.65 45.96 12.63
C ASN A 79 28.16 45.07 13.77
N MET A 80 27.69 45.67 14.87
CA MET A 80 27.34 44.93 16.08
C MET A 80 25.93 44.34 16.05
N ASN A 81 24.98 45.03 15.39
CA ASN A 81 23.56 44.68 15.42
C ASN A 81 22.89 44.74 14.03
N PRO A 82 23.48 44.15 12.96
CA PRO A 82 22.91 44.21 11.62
C PRO A 82 21.52 43.56 11.55
N GLY A 83 20.61 44.20 10.81
CA GLY A 83 19.25 43.74 10.56
C GLY A 83 18.30 43.86 11.76
N THR A 84 18.75 44.37 12.90
CA THR A 84 17.94 44.49 14.13
C THR A 84 17.08 45.75 14.13
N LEU A 85 16.06 45.80 15.01
CA LEU A 85 15.27 47.01 15.23
C LEU A 85 16.14 48.20 15.65
N LEU A 86 17.16 47.95 16.49
CA LEU A 86 18.09 48.96 16.94
C LEU A 86 18.84 49.60 15.77
N SER A 87 19.28 48.79 14.80
CA SER A 87 19.91 49.28 13.58
C SER A 87 19.00 50.20 12.78
N ARG A 88 17.76 49.76 12.52
CA ARG A 88 16.82 50.55 11.72
C ARG A 88 16.47 51.89 12.38
N ILE A 89 16.18 51.87 13.68
CA ILE A 89 15.91 53.10 14.46
C ILE A 89 17.13 54.01 14.44
N THR A 90 18.33 53.46 14.62
CA THR A 90 19.59 54.24 14.61
C THR A 90 19.81 54.92 13.27
N PHE A 91 19.60 54.21 12.14
CA PHE A 91 19.72 54.82 10.82
C PHE A 91 18.66 55.89 10.60
N GLY A 92 17.39 55.65 10.96
CA GLY A 92 16.34 56.66 10.89
C GLY A 92 16.70 57.94 11.64
N ALA A 93 17.21 57.82 12.88
CA ALA A 93 17.67 58.95 13.67
C ALA A 93 18.95 59.61 13.10
N SER A 94 19.89 58.83 12.55
CA SER A 94 21.15 59.32 11.98
C SER A 94 20.92 60.22 10.77
N PHE A 95 20.00 59.84 9.88
CA PHE A 95 19.61 60.67 8.74
C PHE A 95 19.04 62.01 9.19
N MET A 96 18.19 62.01 10.22
CA MET A 96 17.66 63.26 10.78
C MET A 96 18.74 64.08 11.48
N ALA A 97 19.71 63.44 12.13
CA ALA A 97 20.85 64.13 12.72
C ALA A 97 21.73 64.82 11.68
N PHE A 98 21.88 64.26 10.48
CA PHE A 98 22.49 64.99 9.37
C PHE A 98 21.63 66.17 8.89
N SER A 99 20.31 66.02 8.83
CA SER A 99 19.41 67.17 8.58
C SER A 99 19.63 68.28 9.62
N MET A 100 19.80 67.94 10.91
CA MET A 100 20.10 68.91 11.96
C MET A 100 21.40 69.68 11.67
N ILE A 101 22.48 68.97 11.29
CA ILE A 101 23.75 69.60 10.92
C ILE A 101 23.55 70.54 9.73
N PHE A 102 22.87 70.08 8.68
CA PHE A 102 22.63 70.86 7.47
C PHE A 102 21.85 72.15 7.73
N ILE A 103 20.78 72.08 8.53
CA ILE A 103 19.99 73.24 8.94
C ILE A 103 20.85 74.23 9.73
N GLN A 104 21.61 73.74 10.71
CA GLN A 104 22.46 74.57 11.55
C GLN A 104 23.61 75.23 10.75
N GLN A 105 24.24 74.50 9.82
CA GLN A 105 25.31 75.02 8.96
C GLN A 105 24.81 76.16 8.04
N HIS A 106 23.52 76.16 7.68
CA HIS A 106 22.89 77.22 6.89
C HIS A 106 22.06 78.19 7.72
N MET A 107 22.30 78.26 9.03
CA MET A 107 21.69 79.25 9.92
C MET A 107 20.16 79.19 9.95
N GLY A 108 19.56 78.00 9.83
CA GLY A 108 18.12 77.80 9.92
C GLY A 108 17.34 77.97 8.62
N ARG A 109 18.00 78.01 7.46
CA ARG A 109 17.35 78.16 6.14
C ARG A 109 16.35 77.05 5.83
N ILE A 110 15.20 77.43 5.27
CA ILE A 110 14.12 76.49 4.90
C ILE A 110 14.60 75.47 3.87
N GLU A 111 15.49 75.81 2.93
CA GLU A 111 15.93 74.87 1.89
C GLU A 111 16.62 73.63 2.47
N MET A 112 17.32 73.77 3.61
CA MET A 112 17.95 72.62 4.28
C MET A 112 16.94 71.75 5.02
N HIS A 113 15.74 72.25 5.31
CA HIS A 113 14.65 71.45 5.87
C HIS A 113 14.07 70.48 4.83
N PHE A 114 14.18 70.78 3.52
CA PHE A 114 13.75 69.86 2.47
C PHE A 114 14.48 68.50 2.49
N HIS A 115 15.69 68.48 3.06
CA HIS A 115 16.43 67.23 3.26
C HIS A 115 15.68 66.22 4.15
N ILE A 116 14.89 66.68 5.12
CA ILE A 116 14.10 65.81 6.01
C ILE A 116 13.16 64.93 5.19
N PHE A 117 12.44 65.52 4.23
CA PHE A 117 11.49 64.81 3.39
C PHE A 117 12.19 63.76 2.51
N ILE A 118 13.30 64.14 1.87
CA ILE A 118 14.12 63.22 1.06
C ILE A 118 14.63 62.06 1.91
N ALA A 119 15.15 62.36 3.10
CA ALA A 119 15.74 61.38 3.99
C ALA A 119 14.70 60.40 4.56
N ILE A 120 13.49 60.87 4.93
CA ILE A 120 12.41 59.97 5.38
C ILE A 120 11.94 59.06 4.24
N ALA A 121 11.83 59.56 3.01
CA ALA A 121 11.47 58.76 1.84
C ALA A 121 12.47 57.61 1.57
N VAL A 122 13.76 57.84 1.78
CA VAL A 122 14.78 56.79 1.63
C VAL A 122 14.56 55.63 2.61
N LEU A 123 14.02 55.89 3.80
CA LEU A 123 13.77 54.86 4.83
C LEU A 123 12.72 53.83 4.40
N ILE A 124 11.93 54.08 3.35
CA ILE A 124 11.02 53.10 2.73
C ILE A 124 11.75 51.80 2.38
N ARG A 125 13.06 51.87 2.06
CA ARG A 125 13.88 50.71 1.72
C ARG A 125 13.88 49.62 2.80
N TYR A 126 13.69 50.00 4.07
CA TYR A 126 13.59 49.05 5.16
C TYR A 126 12.33 48.22 5.13
N LYS A 127 11.24 48.69 4.48
CA LYS A 127 9.91 48.06 4.57
C LYS A 127 9.47 47.89 6.03
N ASP A 128 9.80 48.86 6.88
CA ASP A 128 9.39 48.89 8.27
C ASP A 128 9.12 50.33 8.67
N ILE A 129 8.06 50.55 9.44
CA ILE A 129 7.66 51.89 9.86
C ILE A 129 8.52 52.41 11.01
N ALA A 130 9.19 51.53 11.78
CA ALA A 130 10.02 51.95 12.91
C ALA A 130 11.10 53.01 12.57
N PRO A 131 11.90 52.90 11.50
CA PRO A 131 12.84 53.95 11.10
C PRO A 131 12.14 55.26 10.72
N VAL A 132 10.97 55.21 10.09
CA VAL A 132 10.17 56.38 9.71
C VAL A 132 9.68 57.11 10.96
N LEU A 133 9.15 56.37 11.94
CA LEU A 133 8.72 56.91 13.23
C LEU A 133 9.90 57.48 14.04
N ALA A 134 11.05 56.80 14.04
CA ALA A 134 12.26 57.28 14.68
C ALA A 134 12.76 58.59 14.07
N ALA A 135 12.70 58.70 12.74
CA ALA A 135 13.03 59.94 12.03
C ALA A 135 12.06 61.06 12.40
N ALA A 136 10.75 60.84 12.32
CA ALA A 136 9.74 61.83 12.71
C ALA A 136 9.92 62.31 14.17
N ALA A 137 10.18 61.38 15.10
CA ALA A 137 10.44 61.69 16.50
C ALA A 137 11.74 62.50 16.68
N THR A 138 12.83 62.11 16.00
CA THR A 138 14.10 62.84 16.05
C THR A 138 13.94 64.26 15.53
N THR A 139 13.20 64.45 14.43
CA THR A 139 12.86 65.76 13.87
C THR A 139 12.04 66.60 14.85
N ALA A 140 11.00 66.03 15.46
CA ALA A 140 10.17 66.75 16.44
C ALA A 140 10.98 67.19 17.67
N ILE A 141 11.81 66.29 18.22
CA ILE A 141 12.69 66.58 19.35
C ILE A 141 13.68 67.69 18.98
N HIS A 142 14.32 67.58 17.82
CA HIS A 142 15.25 68.60 17.33
C HIS A 142 14.60 69.99 17.25
N HIS A 143 13.46 70.10 16.57
CA HIS A 143 12.80 71.39 16.36
C HIS A 143 12.30 71.99 17.67
N ALA A 144 11.79 71.18 18.60
CA ALA A 144 11.38 71.65 19.91
C ALA A 144 12.57 72.14 20.75
N LEU A 145 13.65 71.35 20.84
CA LEU A 145 14.83 71.70 21.64
C LEU A 145 15.58 72.90 21.07
N PHE A 146 15.77 72.94 19.75
CA PHE A 146 16.50 74.03 19.10
C PHE A 146 15.66 75.30 19.06
N ASN A 147 14.33 75.21 19.01
CA ASN A 147 13.46 76.38 19.18
C ASN A 147 13.64 77.00 20.59
N VAL A 148 13.69 76.17 21.63
CA VAL A 148 13.98 76.65 23.00
C VAL A 148 15.38 77.26 23.07
N ALA A 149 16.39 76.58 22.53
CA ALA A 149 17.76 77.08 22.54
C ALA A 149 17.91 78.41 21.78
N GLN A 150 17.23 78.55 20.63
CA GLN A 150 17.20 79.77 19.84
C GLN A 150 16.46 80.91 20.55
N THR A 151 15.37 80.61 21.29
CA THR A 151 14.62 81.60 22.08
C THR A 151 15.47 82.21 23.20
N TYR A 152 16.36 81.42 23.80
CA TYR A 152 17.31 81.86 24.83
C TYR A 152 18.66 82.33 24.27
N GLU A 153 18.75 82.52 22.95
CA GLU A 153 19.97 82.99 22.26
C GLU A 153 21.21 82.14 22.59
N MET A 154 21.02 80.84 22.83
CA MET A 154 22.11 79.92 23.12
C MET A 154 23.04 79.77 21.91
N ALA A 155 24.35 79.72 22.17
CA ALA A 155 25.37 79.51 21.15
C ALA A 155 26.30 78.36 21.54
N VAL A 156 26.72 77.59 20.53
CA VAL A 156 27.71 76.51 20.67
C VAL A 156 28.94 76.92 19.88
N ALA A 157 30.11 76.93 20.54
CA ALA A 157 31.40 77.31 19.94
C ALA A 157 31.35 78.66 19.18
N GLY A 158 30.61 79.64 19.71
CA GLY A 158 30.46 80.97 19.10
C GLY A 158 29.44 81.04 17.94
N THR A 159 28.80 79.94 17.57
CA THR A 159 27.71 79.91 16.57
C THR A 159 26.34 79.86 17.27
N PRO A 160 25.42 80.80 16.99
CA PRO A 160 24.06 80.75 17.53
C PRO A 160 23.34 79.47 17.09
N ILE A 161 22.66 78.79 18.01
CA ILE A 161 21.80 77.66 17.64
C ILE A 161 20.59 78.21 16.89
N LYS A 162 20.39 77.74 15.66
CA LYS A 162 19.29 78.17 14.80
C LYS A 162 18.59 76.97 14.18
N VAL A 163 17.30 76.87 14.47
CA VAL A 163 16.37 75.99 13.74
C VAL A 163 15.70 76.76 12.60
N PHE A 164 15.35 78.03 12.78
CA PHE A 164 14.71 78.86 11.75
C PHE A 164 15.46 80.19 11.54
N ASP A 165 15.46 80.73 10.32
CA ASP A 165 16.21 81.94 9.96
C ASP A 165 15.40 83.25 10.07
N TYR A 166 14.06 83.21 10.00
CA TYR A 166 13.17 84.40 10.07
C TYR A 166 12.36 84.53 11.38
N GLY A 167 12.67 83.76 12.43
CA GLY A 167 12.03 83.87 13.74
C GLY A 167 12.23 82.63 14.62
N CYS A 168 11.64 82.58 15.81
CA CYS A 168 11.47 81.36 16.61
C CYS A 168 10.16 81.46 17.41
N GLY A 169 9.46 80.35 17.58
CA GLY A 169 8.10 80.34 18.10
C GLY A 169 7.44 78.96 18.02
N TRP A 170 6.58 78.66 18.99
CA TRP A 170 5.88 77.37 19.05
C TRP A 170 4.85 77.20 17.92
N ASP A 171 4.37 78.29 17.33
CA ASP A 171 3.53 78.33 16.15
C ASP A 171 4.26 77.81 14.89
N LEU A 172 5.52 78.22 14.68
CA LEU A 172 6.35 77.70 13.58
C LEU A 172 6.69 76.21 13.77
N VAL A 173 7.01 75.80 15.01
CA VAL A 173 7.26 74.38 15.34
C VAL A 173 6.00 73.56 15.10
N ALA A 174 4.83 74.06 15.48
CA ALA A 174 3.56 73.39 15.24
C ALA A 174 3.28 73.22 13.73
N LEU A 175 3.55 74.24 12.91
CA LEU A 175 3.40 74.16 11.46
C LEU A 175 4.31 73.08 10.85
N HIS A 176 5.59 73.04 11.23
CA HIS A 176 6.53 72.01 10.75
C HIS A 176 6.14 70.61 11.21
N ALA A 177 5.67 70.47 12.46
CA ALA A 177 5.19 69.20 12.99
C ALA A 177 4.02 68.64 12.17
N ILE A 178 3.10 69.48 11.70
CA ILE A 178 1.98 69.05 10.83
C ILE A 178 2.51 68.39 9.54
N PHE A 179 3.46 69.02 8.86
CA PHE A 179 4.01 68.46 7.61
C PHE A 179 4.73 67.13 7.83
N VAL A 180 5.55 67.02 8.88
CA VAL A 180 6.27 65.79 9.22
C VAL A 180 5.31 64.67 9.64
N ILE A 181 4.24 65.00 10.38
CA ILE A 181 3.21 64.01 10.76
C ILE A 181 2.48 63.50 9.51
N VAL A 182 2.03 64.40 8.62
CA VAL A 182 1.33 64.01 7.39
C VAL A 182 2.23 63.14 6.51
N GLU A 183 3.49 63.53 6.33
CA GLU A 183 4.47 62.75 5.59
C GLU A 183 4.70 61.37 6.22
N ALA A 184 4.95 61.32 7.53
CA ALA A 184 5.19 60.05 8.23
C ALA A 184 3.99 59.11 8.11
N VAL A 185 2.76 59.63 8.13
CA VAL A 185 1.53 58.84 7.93
C VAL A 185 1.47 58.27 6.50
N VAL A 186 1.70 59.10 5.47
CA VAL A 186 1.67 58.66 4.06
C VAL A 186 2.75 57.62 3.78
N ILE A 187 3.98 57.88 4.21
CA ILE A 187 5.10 56.96 4.02
C ILE A 187 4.88 55.66 4.81
N SER A 188 4.39 55.74 6.04
CA SER A 188 4.05 54.55 6.82
C SER A 188 2.99 53.70 6.13
N ASN A 189 1.97 54.31 5.50
CA ASN A 189 0.97 53.56 4.73
C ASN A 189 1.59 52.83 3.53
N ILE A 190 2.43 53.51 2.74
CA ILE A 190 3.15 52.91 1.61
C ILE A 190 4.03 51.75 2.08
N VAL A 191 4.78 51.96 3.16
CA VAL A 191 5.65 50.93 3.76
C VAL A 191 4.83 49.72 4.22
N LEU A 192 3.70 49.92 4.88
CA LEU A 192 2.84 48.82 5.32
C LEU A 192 2.31 48.01 4.12
N ASN A 193 1.85 48.68 3.06
CA ASN A 193 1.38 48.02 1.84
C ASN A 193 2.50 47.19 1.19
N LEU A 194 3.68 47.79 0.98
CA LEU A 194 4.84 47.10 0.42
C LEU A 194 5.30 45.91 1.28
N THR A 195 5.16 46.02 2.59
CA THR A 195 5.50 44.95 3.52
C THR A 195 4.53 43.79 3.41
N GLN A 196 3.23 44.07 3.35
CA GLN A 196 2.21 43.04 3.18
C GLN A 196 2.37 42.31 1.84
N GLU A 197 2.62 43.04 0.74
CA GLU A 197 2.91 42.44 -0.57
C GLU A 197 4.14 41.54 -0.52
N TYR A 198 5.22 41.99 0.12
CA TYR A 198 6.43 41.19 0.29
C TYR A 198 6.17 39.91 1.11
N LEU A 199 5.44 40.01 2.21
CA LEU A 199 5.09 38.85 3.04
C LEU A 199 4.17 37.88 2.30
N ASN A 200 3.21 38.37 1.52
CA ASN A 200 2.33 37.52 0.71
C ASN A 200 3.12 36.77 -0.37
N ASN A 201 4.01 37.45 -1.09
CA ASN A 201 4.90 36.80 -2.05
C ASN A 201 5.79 35.74 -1.38
N SER A 202 6.28 36.01 -0.18
CA SER A 202 7.11 35.05 0.56
C SER A 202 6.39 33.74 0.91
N LYS A 203 5.06 33.79 1.12
CA LYS A 203 4.24 32.59 1.41
C LYS A 203 4.05 31.71 0.18
N VAL A 204 3.95 32.31 -1.01
CA VAL A 204 3.82 31.57 -2.27
C VAL A 204 5.01 30.65 -2.48
N PHE A 205 6.23 31.06 -2.11
CA PHE A 205 7.42 30.20 -2.23
C PHE A 205 7.35 28.94 -1.38
N ASN A 206 6.94 29.05 -0.12
CA ASN A 206 6.80 27.87 0.73
C ASN A 206 5.78 26.88 0.14
N ILE A 207 4.67 27.40 -0.43
CA ILE A 207 3.67 26.56 -1.11
C ILE A 207 4.27 25.88 -2.35
N MET A 208 5.14 26.57 -3.11
CA MET A 208 5.81 25.97 -4.27
C MET A 208 6.79 24.87 -3.85
N ASP A 209 7.53 25.05 -2.76
CA ASP A 209 8.43 24.02 -2.22
C ASP A 209 7.64 22.80 -1.73
N GLU A 210 6.54 23.02 -1.01
CA GLU A 210 5.61 21.96 -0.59
C GLU A 210 5.00 21.22 -1.79
N LEU A 211 4.61 21.96 -2.83
CA LEU A 211 4.05 21.40 -4.06
C LEU A 211 5.10 20.58 -4.84
N SER A 212 6.36 21.02 -4.83
CA SER A 212 7.48 20.30 -5.45
C SER A 212 7.75 18.98 -4.74
N ALA A 213 7.79 18.99 -3.40
CA ALA A 213 7.93 17.78 -2.60
C ALA A 213 6.76 16.82 -2.84
N SER A 214 5.52 17.34 -2.89
CA SER A 214 4.34 16.53 -3.17
C SER A 214 4.38 15.94 -4.59
N ALA A 215 4.84 16.69 -5.59
CA ALA A 215 4.99 16.19 -6.96
C ALA A 215 5.98 15.03 -7.01
N HIS A 216 7.12 15.15 -6.33
CA HIS A 216 8.12 14.09 -6.26
C HIS A 216 7.56 12.81 -5.63
N GLN A 217 6.83 12.93 -4.51
CA GLN A 217 6.18 11.81 -3.85
C GLN A 217 5.13 11.13 -4.75
N VAL A 218 4.35 11.90 -5.52
CA VAL A 218 3.41 11.34 -6.50
C VAL A 218 4.15 10.57 -7.59
N GLY A 219 5.30 11.06 -8.04
CA GLY A 219 6.16 10.35 -9.00
C GLY A 219 6.61 8.97 -8.49
N GLU A 220 7.12 8.90 -7.25
CA GLU A 220 7.53 7.62 -6.64
C GLU A 220 6.36 6.62 -6.51
N VAL A 221 5.20 7.10 -6.06
CA VAL A 221 3.98 6.26 -5.95
C VAL A 221 3.53 5.77 -7.31
N THR A 222 3.68 6.60 -8.35
CA THR A 222 3.30 6.27 -9.72
C THR A 222 4.18 5.17 -10.31
N GLU A 223 5.49 5.24 -10.09
CA GLU A 223 6.44 4.19 -10.49
C GLU A 223 6.09 2.85 -9.80
N PHE A 224 5.81 2.89 -8.50
CA PHE A 224 5.35 1.71 -7.76
C PHE A 224 4.04 1.09 -8.32
N ILE A 225 3.07 1.92 -8.70
CA ILE A 225 1.81 1.45 -9.31
C ILE A 225 2.07 0.80 -10.67
N SER A 226 2.98 1.36 -11.48
CA SER A 226 3.37 0.81 -12.78
C SER A 226 4.02 -0.57 -12.64
N ASP A 227 4.98 -0.72 -11.73
CA ASP A 227 5.65 -1.99 -11.47
C ASP A 227 4.67 -3.03 -10.91
N SER A 228 3.86 -2.64 -9.93
CA SER A 228 2.81 -3.50 -9.36
C SER A 228 1.79 -3.93 -10.42
N GLY A 229 1.48 -3.06 -11.38
CA GLY A 229 0.61 -3.37 -12.51
C GLY A 229 1.22 -4.45 -13.42
N GLN A 230 2.51 -4.35 -13.75
CA GLN A 230 3.20 -5.35 -14.56
C GLN A 230 3.25 -6.72 -13.88
N ASP A 231 3.57 -6.75 -12.57
CA ASP A 231 3.55 -7.99 -11.79
C ASP A 231 2.15 -8.61 -11.74
N LEU A 232 1.12 -7.78 -11.61
CA LEU A 232 -0.26 -8.26 -11.61
C LEU A 232 -0.66 -8.86 -12.96
N ALA A 233 -0.23 -8.26 -14.08
CA ALA A 233 -0.45 -8.79 -15.42
C ALA A 233 0.27 -10.14 -15.63
N ALA A 234 1.51 -10.27 -15.16
CA ALA A 234 2.26 -11.52 -15.22
C ALA A 234 1.55 -12.64 -14.42
N ASN A 235 1.13 -12.34 -13.18
CA ASN A 235 0.39 -13.28 -12.35
C ASN A 235 -0.96 -13.66 -12.95
N ALA A 236 -1.65 -12.73 -13.62
CA ALA A 236 -2.89 -13.02 -14.33
C ALA A 236 -2.65 -13.99 -15.51
N SER A 237 -1.56 -13.80 -16.27
CA SER A 237 -1.15 -14.72 -17.32
C SER A 237 -0.89 -16.13 -16.78
N ASP A 238 -0.13 -16.25 -15.69
CA ASP A 238 0.18 -17.54 -15.06
C ASP A 238 -1.09 -18.24 -14.54
N ASN A 239 -1.99 -17.47 -13.92
CA ASN A 239 -3.28 -17.99 -13.47
C ASN A 239 -4.17 -18.46 -14.64
N ALA A 240 -4.15 -17.76 -15.77
CA ALA A 240 -4.90 -18.16 -16.96
C ALA A 240 -4.41 -19.52 -17.49
N GLN A 241 -3.09 -19.74 -17.48
CA GLN A 241 -2.50 -21.04 -17.80
C GLN A 241 -2.95 -22.12 -16.80
N ALA A 242 -2.86 -21.86 -15.49
CA ALA A 242 -3.29 -22.81 -14.46
C ALA A 242 -4.79 -23.17 -14.57
N VAL A 243 -5.63 -22.21 -14.94
CA VAL A 243 -7.06 -22.43 -15.24
C VAL A 243 -7.24 -23.36 -16.45
N ALA A 244 -6.47 -23.17 -17.52
CA ALA A 244 -6.52 -24.05 -18.69
C ALA A 244 -6.10 -25.49 -18.35
N GLU A 245 -4.98 -25.66 -17.65
CA GLU A 245 -4.49 -26.98 -17.20
C GLU A 245 -5.46 -27.68 -16.24
N SER A 246 -6.13 -26.91 -15.37
CA SER A 246 -7.13 -27.44 -14.46
C SER A 246 -8.40 -27.89 -15.20
N ASN A 247 -8.82 -27.17 -16.24
CA ASN A 247 -9.93 -27.61 -17.10
C ASN A 247 -9.61 -28.91 -17.83
N GLU A 248 -8.40 -29.05 -18.39
CA GLU A 248 -7.96 -30.29 -19.04
C GLU A 248 -7.93 -31.45 -18.06
N SER A 249 -7.46 -31.22 -16.83
CA SER A 249 -7.44 -32.22 -15.77
C SER A 249 -8.84 -32.68 -15.37
N ILE A 250 -9.82 -31.77 -15.31
CA ILE A 250 -11.21 -32.09 -15.02
C ILE A 250 -11.84 -32.91 -16.14
N ASP A 251 -11.62 -32.51 -17.40
CA ASP A 251 -12.15 -33.24 -18.54
C ASP A 251 -11.56 -34.67 -18.60
N SER A 252 -10.25 -34.81 -18.30
CA SER A 252 -9.61 -36.12 -18.16
C SER A 252 -10.16 -36.95 -16.99
N MET A 253 -10.42 -36.34 -15.83
CA MET A 253 -11.06 -37.04 -14.71
C MET A 253 -12.47 -37.52 -15.08
N ASN A 254 -13.25 -36.69 -15.76
CA ASN A 254 -14.59 -37.04 -16.22
C ASN A 254 -14.57 -38.23 -17.17
N GLU A 255 -13.63 -38.27 -18.12
CA GLU A 255 -13.41 -39.41 -19.00
C GLU A 255 -13.07 -40.70 -18.23
N LYS A 256 -12.18 -40.61 -17.24
CA LYS A 256 -11.82 -41.76 -16.40
C LYS A 256 -12.98 -42.29 -15.56
N ILE A 257 -13.87 -41.43 -15.08
CA ILE A 257 -15.07 -41.86 -14.35
C ILE A 257 -16.07 -42.54 -15.30
N LEU A 258 -16.23 -42.02 -16.53
CA LEU A 258 -17.05 -42.69 -17.54
C LEU A 258 -16.50 -44.08 -17.90
N GLU A 259 -15.18 -44.22 -18.04
CA GLU A 259 -14.52 -45.51 -18.24
C GLU A 259 -14.72 -46.45 -17.03
N LEU A 260 -14.66 -45.92 -15.81
CA LEU A 260 -14.97 -46.66 -14.59
C LEU A 260 -16.41 -47.18 -14.61
N ASN A 261 -17.38 -46.34 -14.95
CA ASN A 261 -18.80 -46.74 -15.03
C ASN A 261 -19.01 -47.86 -16.07
N ASP A 262 -18.35 -47.80 -17.23
CA ASP A 262 -18.42 -48.87 -18.24
C ASP A 262 -17.80 -50.19 -17.75
N LYS A 263 -16.63 -50.12 -17.10
CA LYS A 263 -15.99 -51.29 -16.47
C LYS A 263 -16.86 -51.91 -15.38
N THR A 264 -17.53 -51.07 -14.59
CA THR A 264 -18.38 -51.54 -13.49
C THR A 264 -19.67 -52.18 -14.04
N SER A 265 -20.25 -51.62 -15.09
CA SER A 265 -21.35 -52.25 -15.86
C SER A 265 -20.96 -53.62 -16.42
N SER A 266 -19.76 -53.73 -17.01
CA SER A 266 -19.22 -55.00 -17.48
C SER A 266 -18.98 -56.00 -16.34
N ALA A 267 -18.54 -55.53 -15.17
CA ALA A 267 -18.39 -56.35 -13.98
C ALA A 267 -19.75 -56.91 -13.51
N THR A 268 -20.80 -56.10 -13.49
CA THR A 268 -22.17 -56.53 -13.17
C THR A 268 -22.62 -57.69 -14.06
N GLN A 269 -22.37 -57.61 -15.37
CA GLN A 269 -22.72 -58.68 -16.30
C GLN A 269 -21.97 -59.98 -16.01
N LYS A 270 -20.66 -59.89 -15.73
CA LYS A 270 -19.84 -61.06 -15.36
C LYS A 270 -20.32 -61.68 -14.05
N VAL A 271 -20.59 -60.87 -13.03
CA VAL A 271 -21.09 -61.35 -11.73
C VAL A 271 -22.44 -62.06 -11.89
N LYS A 272 -23.32 -61.54 -12.75
CA LYS A 272 -24.59 -62.23 -13.08
C LYS A 272 -24.39 -63.59 -13.75
N SER A 273 -23.39 -63.72 -14.63
CA SER A 273 -23.02 -65.01 -15.22
C SER A 273 -22.50 -65.99 -14.15
N ILE A 274 -21.62 -65.53 -13.26
CA ILE A 274 -21.06 -66.37 -12.18
C ILE A 274 -22.18 -66.82 -11.23
N ALA A 275 -23.18 -65.97 -10.96
CA ALA A 275 -24.36 -66.32 -10.18
C ALA A 275 -25.12 -67.49 -10.83
N SER A 276 -25.41 -67.37 -12.14
CA SER A 276 -26.08 -68.43 -12.91
C SER A 276 -25.29 -69.74 -12.92
N ASP A 277 -23.97 -69.68 -13.08
CA ASP A 277 -23.11 -70.88 -13.07
C ASP A 277 -23.08 -71.53 -11.68
N THR A 278 -23.11 -70.72 -10.62
CA THR A 278 -23.16 -71.18 -9.22
C THR A 278 -24.48 -71.88 -8.90
N ASP A 279 -25.61 -71.36 -9.42
CA ASP A 279 -26.92 -71.98 -9.29
C ASP A 279 -26.97 -73.33 -10.01
N GLN A 280 -26.46 -73.41 -11.25
CA GLN A 280 -26.35 -74.68 -11.99
C GLN A 280 -25.45 -75.71 -11.29
N MET A 281 -24.37 -75.25 -10.66
CA MET A 281 -23.50 -76.12 -9.86
C MET A 281 -24.24 -76.67 -8.64
N ASN A 282 -25.03 -75.84 -7.95
CA ASN A 282 -25.86 -76.26 -6.82
C ASN A 282 -26.86 -77.33 -7.23
N ASP A 283 -27.59 -77.10 -8.32
CA ASP A 283 -28.54 -78.06 -8.89
C ASP A 283 -27.87 -79.38 -9.26
N SER A 284 -26.69 -79.32 -9.89
CA SER A 284 -25.91 -80.51 -10.24
C SER A 284 -25.48 -81.31 -9.01
N MET A 285 -25.08 -80.64 -7.92
CA MET A 285 -24.72 -81.30 -6.66
C MET A 285 -25.95 -81.92 -5.96
N ASN A 286 -27.11 -81.26 -6.01
CA ASN A 286 -28.35 -81.82 -5.49
C ASN A 286 -28.79 -83.06 -6.30
N ASN A 287 -28.71 -83.00 -7.63
CA ASN A 287 -28.97 -84.16 -8.50
C ASN A 287 -27.98 -85.31 -8.24
N LEU A 288 -26.70 -85.00 -7.98
CA LEU A 288 -25.69 -86.00 -7.61
C LEU A 288 -26.04 -86.67 -6.28
N LYS A 289 -26.51 -85.89 -5.29
CA LYS A 289 -26.96 -86.39 -3.99
C LYS A 289 -28.17 -87.32 -4.13
N GLU A 290 -29.17 -86.92 -4.91
CA GLU A 290 -30.36 -87.73 -5.19
C GLU A 290 -30.00 -89.03 -5.92
N SER A 291 -29.20 -88.94 -6.99
CA SER A 291 -28.73 -90.11 -7.74
C SER A 291 -27.92 -91.07 -6.86
N SER A 292 -27.04 -90.54 -5.99
CA SER A 292 -26.29 -91.34 -5.03
C SER A 292 -27.20 -92.05 -4.02
N SER A 293 -28.25 -91.37 -3.52
CA SER A 293 -29.26 -91.98 -2.64
C SER A 293 -30.01 -93.13 -3.32
N ASN A 294 -30.36 -92.96 -4.60
CA ASN A 294 -31.01 -94.02 -5.39
C ASN A 294 -30.08 -95.23 -5.57
N ILE A 295 -28.79 -95.00 -5.86
CA ILE A 295 -27.80 -96.07 -5.97
C ILE A 295 -27.61 -96.76 -4.62
N SER A 296 -27.61 -96.03 -3.50
CA SER A 296 -27.54 -96.62 -2.15
C SER A 296 -28.67 -97.64 -1.93
N THR A 297 -29.90 -97.25 -2.26
CA THR A 297 -31.09 -98.11 -2.13
C THR A 297 -30.99 -99.38 -2.98
N ILE A 298 -30.48 -99.27 -4.21
CA ILE A 298 -30.23 -100.41 -5.09
C ILE A 298 -29.14 -101.31 -4.50
N THR A 299 -28.08 -100.72 -3.96
CA THR A 299 -26.94 -101.46 -3.40
C THR A 299 -27.34 -102.22 -2.13
N GLU A 300 -28.17 -101.63 -1.27
CA GLU A 300 -28.80 -102.31 -0.13
C GLU A 300 -29.67 -103.50 -0.57
N THR A 301 -30.41 -103.34 -1.67
CA THR A 301 -31.19 -104.43 -2.25
C THR A 301 -30.29 -105.57 -2.75
N ILE A 302 -29.16 -105.25 -3.39
CA ILE A 302 -28.16 -106.24 -3.85
C ILE A 302 -27.54 -106.97 -2.65
N ASP A 303 -27.17 -106.27 -1.58
CA ASP A 303 -26.64 -106.89 -0.36
C ASP A 303 -27.65 -107.84 0.29
N SER A 304 -28.92 -107.42 0.36
CA SER A 304 -30.04 -108.27 0.80
C SER A 304 -30.17 -109.54 -0.06
N ILE A 305 -30.12 -109.41 -1.40
CA ILE A 305 -30.16 -110.56 -2.32
C ILE A 305 -28.95 -111.49 -2.11
N ALA A 306 -27.75 -110.92 -1.95
CA ALA A 306 -26.53 -111.69 -1.70
C ALA A 306 -26.61 -112.47 -0.38
N SER A 307 -27.09 -111.82 0.69
CA SER A 307 -27.34 -112.45 1.99
C SER A 307 -28.35 -113.59 1.89
N GLN A 308 -29.49 -113.37 1.21
CA GLN A 308 -30.50 -114.41 0.96
C GLN A 308 -29.93 -115.58 0.14
N THR A 309 -29.12 -115.29 -0.87
CA THR A 309 -28.46 -116.32 -1.71
C THR A 309 -27.47 -117.13 -0.90
N ASN A 310 -26.71 -116.49 -0.01
CA ASN A 310 -25.78 -117.16 0.90
C ASN A 310 -26.51 -118.09 1.88
N ILE A 311 -27.67 -117.69 2.41
CA ILE A 311 -28.54 -118.54 3.25
C ILE A 311 -29.10 -119.73 2.44
N LEU A 312 -29.58 -119.49 1.21
CA LEU A 312 -30.06 -120.54 0.32
C LEU A 312 -28.97 -121.55 -0.03
N ALA A 313 -27.77 -121.08 -0.34
CA ALA A 313 -26.61 -121.92 -0.61
C ALA A 313 -26.20 -122.76 0.60
N LEU A 314 -26.24 -122.17 1.80
CA LEU A 314 -25.99 -122.90 3.06
C LEU A 314 -27.04 -124.01 3.27
N ASN A 315 -28.33 -123.70 3.09
CA ASN A 315 -29.40 -124.69 3.20
C ASN A 315 -29.23 -125.82 2.17
N ALA A 316 -28.84 -125.48 0.94
CA ALA A 316 -28.58 -126.46 -0.11
C ALA A 316 -27.34 -127.31 0.18
N ALA A 317 -26.27 -126.74 0.75
CA ALA A 317 -25.08 -127.46 1.17
C ALA A 317 -25.39 -128.46 2.29
N VAL A 318 -26.26 -128.09 3.24
CA VAL A 318 -26.76 -128.99 4.29
C VAL A 318 -27.53 -130.17 3.69
N GLU A 319 -28.42 -129.92 2.72
CA GLU A 319 -29.19 -130.98 2.07
C GLU A 319 -28.30 -131.88 1.18
N ALA A 320 -27.29 -131.30 0.51
CA ALA A 320 -26.28 -132.05 -0.24
C ALA A 320 -25.45 -132.97 0.67
N ALA A 321 -25.04 -132.50 1.85
CA ALA A 321 -24.38 -133.34 2.85
C ALA A 321 -25.28 -134.47 3.36
N ARG A 322 -26.59 -134.21 3.48
CA ARG A 322 -27.60 -135.17 3.91
C ARG A 322 -27.84 -136.29 2.89
N ALA A 323 -27.64 -136.02 1.60
CA ALA A 323 -27.75 -137.00 0.52
C ALA A 323 -26.51 -137.91 0.35
N GLY A 324 -25.44 -137.71 1.13
CA GLY A 324 -24.24 -138.55 1.10
C GLY A 324 -23.52 -138.53 -0.26
N ASP A 325 -23.13 -139.71 -0.77
CA ASP A 325 -22.37 -139.84 -2.03
C ASP A 325 -23.13 -139.30 -3.26
N ALA A 326 -24.47 -139.35 -3.26
CA ALA A 326 -25.30 -138.82 -4.34
C ALA A 326 -25.33 -137.28 -4.38
N GLY A 327 -25.02 -136.61 -3.26
CA GLY A 327 -25.02 -135.16 -3.11
C GLY A 327 -23.65 -134.49 -3.35
N ALA A 328 -22.57 -135.26 -3.52
CA ALA A 328 -21.20 -134.73 -3.56
C ALA A 328 -20.97 -133.69 -4.66
N GLY A 329 -21.50 -133.91 -5.87
CA GLY A 329 -21.43 -132.93 -6.97
C GLY A 329 -22.27 -131.67 -6.70
N PHE A 330 -23.40 -131.82 -6.01
CA PHE A 330 -24.27 -130.70 -5.61
C PHE A 330 -23.61 -129.85 -4.52
N ALA A 331 -22.91 -130.48 -3.57
CA ALA A 331 -22.20 -129.79 -2.48
C ALA A 331 -21.14 -128.81 -3.02
N VAL A 332 -20.39 -129.21 -4.06
CA VAL A 332 -19.40 -128.35 -4.73
C VAL A 332 -20.05 -127.12 -5.35
N VAL A 333 -21.16 -127.31 -6.08
CA VAL A 333 -21.91 -126.19 -6.68
C VAL A 333 -22.45 -125.25 -5.60
N THR A 334 -22.95 -125.78 -4.49
CA THR A 334 -23.49 -124.95 -3.40
C THR A 334 -22.40 -124.14 -2.69
N ASP A 335 -21.19 -124.67 -2.50
CA ASP A 335 -20.10 -123.88 -1.92
C ASP A 335 -19.61 -122.79 -2.89
N GLU A 336 -19.58 -123.06 -4.21
CA GLU A 336 -19.29 -122.04 -5.22
C GLU A 336 -20.34 -120.91 -5.24
N ILE A 337 -21.64 -121.26 -5.14
CA ILE A 337 -22.73 -120.26 -5.01
C ILE A 337 -22.54 -119.44 -3.72
N ARG A 338 -22.15 -120.08 -2.61
CA ARG A 338 -21.91 -119.41 -1.33
C ARG A 338 -20.74 -118.42 -1.43
N VAL A 339 -19.62 -118.84 -2.03
CA VAL A 339 -18.46 -117.97 -2.28
C VAL A 339 -18.85 -116.79 -3.17
N LEU A 340 -19.62 -117.03 -4.23
CA LEU A 340 -20.11 -115.98 -5.12
C LEU A 340 -21.01 -114.99 -4.37
N ALA A 341 -21.94 -115.46 -3.53
CA ALA A 341 -22.81 -114.63 -2.73
C ALA A 341 -22.03 -113.75 -1.73
N GLN A 342 -21.03 -114.32 -1.03
CA GLN A 342 -20.13 -113.54 -0.16
C GLN A 342 -19.32 -112.49 -0.93
N LYS A 343 -18.88 -112.82 -2.15
CA LYS A 343 -18.17 -111.89 -3.03
C LYS A 343 -19.08 -110.74 -3.48
N THR A 344 -20.34 -111.03 -3.80
CA THR A 344 -21.36 -110.02 -4.13
C THR A 344 -21.65 -109.11 -2.94
N ALA A 345 -21.83 -109.65 -1.73
CA ALA A 345 -22.05 -108.84 -0.52
C ALA A 345 -20.87 -107.89 -0.24
N ARG A 346 -19.62 -108.39 -0.36
CA ARG A 346 -18.43 -107.52 -0.23
C ARG A 346 -18.40 -106.41 -1.28
N ALA A 347 -18.68 -106.74 -2.54
CA ALA A 347 -18.74 -105.73 -3.60
C ALA A 347 -19.85 -104.69 -3.35
N ALA A 348 -21.01 -105.11 -2.85
CA ALA A 348 -22.10 -104.20 -2.47
C ALA A 348 -21.70 -103.28 -1.29
N ALA A 349 -20.99 -103.81 -0.29
CA ALA A 349 -20.46 -103.01 0.81
C ALA A 349 -19.43 -101.97 0.32
N ASP A 350 -18.52 -102.36 -0.57
CA ASP A 350 -17.54 -101.44 -1.17
C ASP A 350 -18.22 -100.33 -2.00
N ILE A 351 -19.26 -100.66 -2.78
CA ILE A 351 -20.08 -99.69 -3.51
C ILE A 351 -20.79 -98.75 -2.54
N SER A 352 -21.38 -99.26 -1.47
CA SER A 352 -22.09 -98.45 -0.46
C SER A 352 -21.16 -97.40 0.15
N LYS A 353 -19.92 -97.80 0.49
CA LYS A 353 -18.90 -96.88 1.00
C LYS A 353 -18.51 -95.79 0.00
N MET A 354 -18.40 -96.14 -1.29
CA MET A 354 -18.15 -95.15 -2.35
C MET A 354 -19.31 -94.16 -2.49
N ILE A 355 -20.55 -94.62 -2.35
CA ILE A 355 -21.75 -93.79 -2.41
C ILE A 355 -21.84 -92.84 -1.21
N GLU A 356 -21.57 -93.32 0.01
CA GLU A 356 -21.49 -92.47 1.21
C GLU A 356 -20.46 -91.35 1.03
N THR A 357 -19.27 -91.69 0.53
CA THR A 357 -18.21 -90.72 0.22
C THR A 357 -18.66 -89.70 -0.85
N ASN A 358 -19.43 -90.13 -1.86
CA ASN A 358 -19.93 -89.23 -2.90
C ASN A 358 -21.00 -88.28 -2.36
N VAL A 359 -21.87 -88.74 -1.46
CA VAL A 359 -22.87 -87.90 -0.79
C VAL A 359 -22.18 -86.83 0.07
N GLU A 360 -21.19 -87.21 0.88
CA GLU A 360 -20.41 -86.26 1.67
C GLU A 360 -19.75 -85.17 0.80
N LYS A 361 -19.14 -85.58 -0.33
CA LYS A 361 -18.54 -84.64 -1.30
C LYS A 361 -19.57 -83.73 -1.97
N ALA A 362 -20.76 -84.26 -2.29
CA ALA A 362 -21.86 -83.47 -2.85
C ALA A 362 -22.35 -82.41 -1.86
N GLU A 363 -22.51 -82.78 -0.58
CA GLU A 363 -22.91 -81.87 0.49
C GLU A 363 -21.86 -80.76 0.72
N ALA A 364 -20.58 -81.10 0.70
CA ALA A 364 -19.50 -80.12 0.73
C ALA A 364 -19.58 -79.16 -0.48
N GLY A 365 -19.88 -79.69 -1.68
CA GLY A 365 -20.10 -78.89 -2.89
C GLY A 365 -21.26 -77.89 -2.76
N VAL A 366 -22.40 -78.34 -2.22
CA VAL A 366 -23.56 -77.45 -1.92
C VAL A 366 -23.19 -76.37 -0.91
N SER A 367 -22.41 -76.71 0.12
CA SER A 367 -21.97 -75.73 1.12
C SER A 367 -21.05 -74.66 0.51
N ILE A 368 -20.11 -75.06 -0.36
CA ILE A 368 -19.22 -74.13 -1.07
C ILE A 368 -20.02 -73.24 -2.03
N SER A 369 -20.97 -73.81 -2.77
CA SER A 369 -21.87 -73.06 -3.65
C SER A 369 -22.60 -71.95 -2.89
N LYS A 370 -23.16 -72.23 -1.71
CA LYS A 370 -23.82 -71.22 -0.86
C LYS A 370 -22.87 -70.11 -0.41
N GLN A 371 -21.62 -70.44 -0.08
CA GLN A 371 -20.62 -69.43 0.28
C GLN A 371 -20.30 -68.52 -0.92
N ILE A 372 -20.17 -69.09 -2.12
CA ILE A 372 -19.96 -68.33 -3.36
C ILE A 372 -21.16 -67.41 -3.63
N SER A 373 -22.40 -67.90 -3.49
CA SER A 373 -23.60 -67.06 -3.64
C SER A 373 -23.59 -65.84 -2.71
N SER A 374 -23.21 -66.03 -1.43
CA SER A 374 -23.08 -64.91 -0.49
C SER A 374 -22.01 -63.89 -0.92
N GLN A 375 -20.87 -64.35 -1.45
CA GLN A 375 -19.82 -63.47 -1.95
C GLN A 375 -20.24 -62.71 -3.22
N ILE A 376 -21.09 -63.33 -4.05
CA ILE A 376 -21.67 -62.68 -5.23
C ILE A 376 -22.60 -61.53 -4.81
N ASP A 377 -23.45 -61.75 -3.79
CA ASP A 377 -24.33 -60.70 -3.27
C ASP A 377 -23.53 -59.51 -2.72
N GLU A 378 -22.46 -59.78 -1.96
CA GLU A 378 -21.55 -58.73 -1.47
C GLU A 378 -20.87 -57.97 -2.62
N LEU A 379 -20.44 -58.69 -3.67
CA LEU A 379 -19.79 -58.08 -4.83
C LEU A 379 -20.75 -57.22 -5.65
N GLN A 380 -22.03 -57.62 -5.78
CA GLN A 380 -23.07 -56.80 -6.41
C GLN A 380 -23.30 -55.51 -5.61
N ALA A 381 -23.42 -55.60 -4.28
CA ALA A 381 -23.58 -54.43 -3.42
C ALA A 381 -22.38 -53.48 -3.51
N TRP A 382 -21.16 -54.02 -3.63
CA TRP A 382 -19.95 -53.22 -3.82
C TRP A 382 -19.94 -52.49 -5.17
N ILE A 383 -20.34 -53.17 -6.25
CA ILE A 383 -20.48 -52.56 -7.58
C ILE A 383 -21.49 -51.40 -7.56
N GLU A 384 -22.65 -51.58 -6.91
CA GLU A 384 -23.67 -50.53 -6.73
C GLU A 384 -23.09 -49.28 -6.04
N GLN A 385 -22.29 -49.49 -4.99
CA GLN A 385 -21.61 -48.41 -4.26
C GLN A 385 -20.60 -47.68 -5.15
N VAL A 386 -19.81 -48.40 -5.94
CA VAL A 386 -18.84 -47.80 -6.87
C VAL A 386 -19.53 -46.92 -7.90
N ASN A 387 -20.66 -47.38 -8.47
CA ASN A 387 -21.45 -46.56 -9.40
C ASN A 387 -21.99 -45.29 -8.73
N THR A 388 -22.52 -45.41 -7.50
CA THR A 388 -23.01 -44.26 -6.72
C THR A 388 -21.91 -43.23 -6.50
N VAL A 389 -20.72 -43.67 -6.09
CA VAL A 389 -19.54 -42.79 -5.91
C VAL A 389 -19.11 -42.16 -7.23
N GLY A 390 -19.17 -42.90 -8.35
CA GLY A 390 -18.90 -42.36 -9.68
C GLY A 390 -19.84 -41.22 -10.07
N ASP A 391 -21.14 -41.39 -9.86
CA ASP A 391 -22.15 -40.37 -10.12
C ASP A 391 -21.96 -39.12 -9.23
N GLU A 392 -21.63 -39.32 -7.94
CA GLU A 392 -21.29 -38.23 -7.03
C GLU A 392 -20.04 -37.46 -7.47
N GLN A 393 -19.00 -38.17 -7.95
CA GLN A 393 -17.78 -37.53 -8.46
C GLN A 393 -18.05 -36.69 -9.72
N ILE A 394 -18.91 -37.14 -10.63
CA ILE A 394 -19.31 -36.36 -11.80
C ILE A 394 -20.00 -35.06 -11.36
N ALA A 395 -20.89 -35.13 -10.37
CA ALA A 395 -21.55 -33.94 -9.82
C ALA A 395 -20.54 -32.97 -9.18
N GLN A 396 -19.58 -33.47 -8.40
CA GLN A 396 -18.52 -32.67 -7.80
C GLN A 396 -17.62 -32.02 -8.85
N LEU A 397 -17.23 -32.74 -9.90
CA LEU A 397 -16.42 -32.18 -10.99
C LEU A 397 -17.14 -31.03 -11.70
N LYS A 398 -18.47 -31.09 -11.82
CA LYS A 398 -19.26 -29.98 -12.36
C LYS A 398 -19.18 -28.73 -11.48
N GLU A 399 -19.21 -28.88 -10.16
CA GLU A 399 -19.05 -27.76 -9.23
C GLU A 399 -17.63 -27.18 -9.25
N ILE A 400 -16.61 -28.04 -9.33
CA ILE A 400 -15.22 -27.61 -9.48
C ILE A 400 -15.06 -26.84 -10.79
N LYS A 401 -15.62 -27.33 -11.90
CA LYS A 401 -15.60 -26.65 -13.21
C LYS A 401 -16.25 -25.27 -13.14
N SER A 402 -17.38 -25.14 -12.44
CA SER A 402 -18.01 -23.84 -12.20
C SER A 402 -17.14 -22.90 -11.35
N SER A 403 -16.40 -23.44 -10.38
CA SER A 403 -15.49 -22.65 -9.53
C SER A 403 -14.28 -22.15 -10.33
N ILE A 404 -13.72 -23.00 -11.20
CA ILE A 404 -12.65 -22.62 -12.13
C ILE A 404 -13.12 -21.54 -13.11
N ALA A 405 -14.36 -21.62 -13.61
CA ALA A 405 -14.89 -20.55 -14.46
C ALA A 405 -14.89 -19.19 -13.74
N ARG A 406 -15.27 -19.14 -12.46
CA ARG A 406 -15.19 -17.91 -11.64
C ARG A 406 -13.75 -17.43 -11.42
N ILE A 407 -12.80 -18.36 -11.27
CA ILE A 407 -11.38 -18.02 -11.19
C ILE A 407 -10.92 -17.41 -12.52
N SER A 408 -11.32 -17.99 -13.66
CA SER A 408 -11.06 -17.44 -14.99
C SER A 408 -11.56 -16.00 -15.11
N ASP A 409 -12.82 -15.74 -14.75
CA ASP A 409 -13.40 -14.39 -14.79
C ASP A 409 -12.61 -13.41 -13.90
N THR A 410 -12.16 -13.86 -12.72
CA THR A 410 -11.38 -13.02 -11.80
C THR A 410 -9.98 -12.74 -12.35
N THR A 411 -9.37 -13.72 -13.01
CA THR A 411 -8.08 -13.59 -13.68
C THR A 411 -8.15 -12.58 -14.82
N ASP A 412 -9.19 -12.64 -15.66
CA ASP A 412 -9.41 -11.68 -16.75
C ASP A 412 -9.59 -10.26 -16.20
N ASN A 413 -10.44 -10.08 -15.19
CA ASN A 413 -10.59 -8.77 -14.52
C ASN A 413 -9.28 -8.27 -13.90
N THR A 414 -8.43 -9.18 -13.42
CA THR A 414 -7.12 -8.84 -12.85
C THR A 414 -6.16 -8.33 -13.91
N ALA A 415 -6.16 -8.95 -15.10
CA ALA A 415 -5.41 -8.48 -16.26
C ALA A 415 -5.90 -7.09 -16.72
N ASP A 416 -7.21 -6.89 -16.83
CA ASP A 416 -7.80 -5.59 -17.20
C ASP A 416 -7.43 -4.50 -16.18
N MET A 417 -7.48 -4.80 -14.89
CA MET A 417 -7.07 -3.87 -13.83
C MET A 417 -5.58 -3.55 -13.88
N ALA A 418 -4.74 -4.54 -14.19
CA ALA A 418 -3.30 -4.35 -14.36
C ALA A 418 -3.01 -3.37 -15.51
N GLU A 419 -3.65 -3.55 -16.66
CA GLU A 419 -3.53 -2.65 -17.81
C GLU A 419 -4.00 -1.23 -17.46
N LYS A 420 -5.15 -1.12 -16.78
CA LYS A 420 -5.69 0.18 -16.36
C LYS A 420 -4.79 0.88 -15.34
N ASN A 421 -4.18 0.15 -14.42
CA ASN A 421 -3.22 0.70 -13.46
C ASN A 421 -1.97 1.22 -14.17
N ALA A 422 -1.43 0.48 -15.15
CA ALA A 422 -0.31 0.93 -15.95
C ALA A 422 -0.63 2.23 -16.72
N SER A 423 -1.79 2.29 -17.38
CA SER A 423 -2.23 3.50 -18.08
C SER A 423 -2.44 4.69 -17.13
N THR A 424 -3.03 4.45 -15.95
CA THR A 424 -3.21 5.49 -14.93
C THR A 424 -1.86 5.98 -14.40
N ALA A 425 -0.90 5.09 -14.24
CA ALA A 425 0.45 5.46 -13.83
C ALA A 425 1.14 6.34 -14.88
N GLU A 426 1.07 5.98 -16.16
CA GLU A 426 1.61 6.83 -17.24
C GLU A 426 0.99 8.23 -17.25
N GLU A 427 -0.33 8.33 -17.04
CA GLU A 427 -1.02 9.62 -16.96
C GLU A 427 -0.56 10.44 -15.75
N LEU A 428 -0.46 9.83 -14.57
CA LEU A 428 0.04 10.50 -13.36
C LEU A 428 1.50 10.95 -13.49
N GLN A 429 2.34 10.15 -14.17
CA GLN A 429 3.73 10.49 -14.44
C GLN A 429 3.81 11.75 -15.33
N SER A 430 2.98 11.80 -16.37
CA SER A 430 2.85 12.96 -17.26
C SER A 430 2.39 14.21 -16.50
N GLN A 431 1.36 14.10 -15.66
CA GLN A 431 0.87 15.22 -14.84
C GLN A 431 1.93 15.71 -13.84
N THR A 432 2.67 14.79 -13.24
CA THR A 432 3.79 15.11 -12.32
C THR A 432 4.90 15.87 -13.05
N HIS A 433 5.21 15.47 -14.29
CA HIS A 433 6.20 16.17 -15.10
C HIS A 433 5.73 17.60 -15.45
N VAL A 434 4.45 17.77 -15.84
CA VAL A 434 3.85 19.09 -16.09
C VAL A 434 3.92 19.97 -14.84
N LEU A 435 3.57 19.43 -13.67
CA LEU A 435 3.61 20.15 -12.40
C LEU A 435 5.04 20.59 -12.04
N THR A 436 6.01 19.70 -12.18
CA THR A 436 7.43 19.98 -11.92
C THR A 436 7.94 21.10 -12.83
N ASN A 437 7.65 21.03 -14.14
CA ASN A 437 8.03 22.07 -15.09
C ASN A 437 7.37 23.42 -14.80
N ALA A 438 6.13 23.42 -14.32
CA ALA A 438 5.43 24.64 -13.92
C ALA A 438 6.09 25.30 -12.69
N ILE A 439 6.46 24.51 -11.68
CA ILE A 439 7.18 24.99 -10.49
C ILE A 439 8.54 25.56 -10.89
N GLU A 440 9.31 24.86 -11.74
CA GLU A 440 10.61 25.33 -12.22
C GLU A 440 10.49 26.65 -12.99
N SER A 441 9.47 26.78 -13.86
CA SER A 441 9.20 28.01 -14.61
C SER A 441 8.84 29.19 -13.68
N ILE A 442 8.11 28.94 -12.60
CA ILE A 442 7.77 29.96 -11.59
C ILE A 442 9.04 30.38 -10.83
N ASN A 443 9.87 29.42 -10.40
CA ASN A 443 11.13 29.69 -9.72
C ASN A 443 12.08 30.53 -10.58
N GLN A 444 12.25 30.19 -11.87
CA GLN A 444 13.06 30.97 -12.80
C GLN A 444 12.56 32.42 -13.00
N LYS A 445 11.24 32.61 -13.17
CA LYS A 445 10.66 33.96 -13.33
C LYS A 445 10.85 34.84 -12.10
N VAL A 446 10.89 34.24 -10.92
CA VAL A 446 11.12 34.96 -9.68
C VAL A 446 12.58 35.34 -9.53
N ASP A 447 13.52 34.43 -9.81
CA ASP A 447 14.96 34.75 -9.76
C ASP A 447 15.33 35.87 -10.75
N MET A 448 14.65 35.95 -11.90
CA MET A 448 14.83 37.06 -12.84
C MET A 448 14.30 38.42 -12.33
N ASN A 449 13.29 38.44 -11.45
CA ASN A 449 12.67 39.67 -10.92
C ASN A 449 13.14 40.05 -9.51
N GLY A 450 13.84 39.16 -8.81
CA GLY A 450 14.29 39.32 -7.43
C GLY A 450 15.77 38.98 -7.27
N THR A 451 16.64 39.95 -7.58
CA THR A 451 18.11 39.91 -7.37
C THR A 451 18.91 38.90 -8.20
N THR A 452 19.84 39.47 -8.97
CA THR A 452 21.07 38.88 -9.49
C THR A 452 21.55 37.66 -8.70
N THR A 453 21.57 36.54 -9.40
CA THR A 453 22.32 35.31 -9.14
C THR A 453 23.56 35.53 -8.27
N THR A 454 23.56 34.97 -7.06
CA THR A 454 24.78 34.41 -6.50
C THR A 454 24.80 32.95 -6.90
N ASN A 455 25.57 32.64 -7.95
CA ASN A 455 25.94 31.28 -8.31
C ASN A 455 26.57 30.61 -7.08
N GLY A 456 25.83 29.69 -6.48
CA GLY A 456 26.33 28.65 -5.59
C GLY A 456 26.05 27.32 -6.28
N THR A 457 27.08 26.78 -6.91
CA THR A 457 27.13 25.42 -7.46
C THR A 457 26.63 24.40 -6.45
N PHE A 458 25.67 23.57 -6.86
CA PHE A 458 25.56 22.18 -6.43
C PHE A 458 25.86 21.28 -7.62
#